data_AF-A0A355PAX6-F1
#
_entry.id   AF-A0A355PAX6-F1
#
_cell.length_a   1.000
_cell.length_b   1.000
_cell.length_c   1.000
_cell.angle_alpha   90.00
_cell.angle_beta   90.00
_cell.angle_gamma   90.00
#
_symmetry.space_group_name_H-M   'P 1'
#
loop_
_entity.id
_entity.type
_entity.pdbx_description
1 polymer ?
#
loop_
_entity_poly.entity_id
_entity_poly.type
_entity_poly.pdbx_seq_one_letter_code
_entity_poly.pdbx_strand_id
1 'polypeptide(L)'
;IYRIPLMLHEHGLDDIVCDKLRLEAEPADLSEWVKVLDAKLNPLKSVSIAMVGKYMELLDAYKSLNEALIHAGIQGRIKVNVDYIDSEDIERHGTER
;
A
#
# COMPACT_ATOMS: atom_id res chain seq x y z
N ILE A 1 6.03 2.25 -1.67
CA ILE A 1 6.61 1.57 -0.48
C ILE A 1 7.07 0.14 -0.76
N TYR A 2 6.25 -0.73 -1.38
CA TYR A 2 6.56 -2.17 -1.50
C TYR A 2 7.77 -2.58 -2.35
N ARG A 3 8.25 -1.74 -3.29
CA ARG A 3 9.46 -2.03 -4.09
C ARG A 3 10.76 -1.76 -3.32
N ILE A 4 10.70 -0.93 -2.27
CA ILE A 4 11.88 -0.44 -1.55
C ILE A 4 12.73 -1.59 -0.98
N PRO A 5 12.16 -2.60 -0.28
CA PRO A 5 12.96 -3.70 0.27
C PRO A 5 13.80 -4.42 -0.80
N LEU A 6 13.21 -4.74 -1.95
CA LEU A 6 13.92 -5.39 -3.07
C LEU A 6 15.06 -4.52 -3.60
N MET A 7 14.80 -3.22 -3.81
CA MET A 7 15.83 -2.30 -4.31
C MET A 7 17.00 -2.15 -3.32
N LEU A 8 16.72 -2.10 -2.02
CA LEU A 8 17.76 -2.00 -0.99
C LEU A 8 18.62 -3.28 -0.92
N HIS A 9 17.96 -4.43 -1.02
CA HIS A 9 18.63 -5.73 -1.08
C HIS A 9 19.48 -5.89 -2.35
N GLU A 10 18.97 -5.45 -3.52
CA GLU A 10 19.75 -5.43 -4.79
C GLU A 10 21.05 -4.62 -4.69
N HIS A 11 21.10 -3.62 -3.80
CA HIS A 11 22.29 -2.81 -3.55
C HIS A 11 23.12 -3.29 -2.34
N GLY A 12 22.78 -4.44 -1.75
CA GLY A 12 23.51 -5.05 -0.63
C GLY A 12 23.44 -4.26 0.68
N LEU A 13 22.40 -3.44 0.89
CA LEU A 13 22.30 -2.63 2.10
C LEU A 13 22.17 -3.49 3.37
N ASP A 14 21.38 -4.57 3.30
CA ASP A 14 21.20 -5.52 4.39
C ASP A 14 22.51 -6.21 4.78
N ASP A 15 23.33 -6.61 3.81
CA ASP A 15 24.67 -7.17 4.07
C ASP A 15 25.56 -6.16 4.80
N ILE A 16 25.58 -4.91 4.34
CA ILE A 16 26.35 -3.82 4.98
C ILE A 16 25.89 -3.60 6.42
N VAL A 17 24.58 -3.66 6.68
CA VAL A 17 24.03 -3.50 8.03
C VAL A 17 24.43 -4.68 8.92
N CYS A 18 24.32 -5.92 8.45
CA CYS A 18 24.73 -7.11 9.19
C CYS A 18 26.23 -7.08 9.53
N ASP A 19 27.09 -6.72 8.57
CA ASP A 19 28.54 -6.62 8.80
C ASP A 19 28.88 -5.56 9.87
N LYS A 20 28.31 -4.34 9.73
CA LYS A 20 28.55 -3.26 10.69
C LYS A 20 28.06 -3.56 12.10
N LEU A 21 26.95 -4.29 12.22
CA LEU A 21 26.37 -4.68 13.50
C LEU A 21 26.90 -6.03 14.01
N ARG A 22 27.78 -6.70 13.25
CA ARG A 22 28.33 -8.04 13.55
C ARG A 22 27.21 -9.07 13.79
N LEU A 23 26.19 -9.03 12.95
CA LEU A 23 25.08 -9.97 12.98
C LEU A 23 25.39 -11.12 12.02
N GLU A 24 25.31 -12.34 12.52
CA GLU A 24 25.28 -13.54 11.68
C GLU A 24 23.82 -13.79 11.28
N ALA A 25 23.53 -13.64 9.99
CA ALA A 25 22.20 -13.85 9.42
C ALA A 25 22.32 -14.64 8.12
N GLU A 26 21.31 -15.47 7.85
CA GLU A 26 21.17 -16.11 6.54
C GLU A 26 20.73 -15.08 5.48
N PRO A 27 20.93 -15.37 4.18
CA PRO A 27 20.43 -14.51 3.10
C PRO A 27 18.94 -14.24 3.23
N ALA A 28 18.52 -13.00 2.98
CA ALA A 28 17.11 -12.60 3.09
C ALA A 28 16.24 -13.34 2.06
N ASP A 29 15.23 -14.09 2.54
CA ASP A 29 14.17 -14.60 1.66
C ASP A 29 13.13 -13.51 1.41
N LEU A 30 13.13 -12.96 0.19
CA LEU A 30 12.19 -11.94 -0.25
C LEU A 30 11.05 -12.50 -1.11
N SER A 31 10.86 -13.83 -1.14
CA SER A 31 9.84 -14.48 -1.99
C SER A 31 8.42 -13.97 -1.73
N GLU A 32 8.07 -13.69 -0.48
CA GLU A 32 6.77 -13.10 -0.12
C GLU A 32 6.64 -11.66 -0.63
N TRP A 33 7.70 -10.85 -0.49
CA TRP A 33 7.74 -9.49 -1.01
C TRP A 33 7.58 -9.43 -2.53
N VAL A 34 8.22 -10.36 -3.25
CA VAL A 34 8.05 -10.51 -4.70
C VAL A 34 6.60 -10.82 -5.06
N LYS A 35 5.94 -11.73 -4.32
CA LYS A 35 4.52 -12.05 -4.55
C LYS A 35 3.61 -10.85 -4.32
N VAL A 36 3.85 -10.08 -3.25
CA VAL A 36 3.12 -8.83 -2.95
C VAL A 36 3.28 -7.83 -4.09
N LEU A 37 4.51 -7.65 -4.59
CA LEU A 37 4.79 -6.72 -5.68
C LEU A 37 4.13 -7.16 -6.98
N ASP A 38 4.23 -8.45 -7.34
CA ASP A 38 3.57 -9.01 -8.53
C ASP A 38 2.06 -8.81 -8.47
N ALA A 39 1.41 -9.20 -7.37
CA ALA A 39 -0.04 -9.08 -7.23
C ALA A 39 -0.52 -7.62 -7.28
N LYS A 40 0.30 -6.67 -6.79
CA LYS A 40 -0.01 -5.25 -6.87
C LYS A 40 0.16 -4.68 -8.29
N LEU A 41 1.23 -5.06 -8.99
CA LEU A 41 1.54 -4.53 -10.32
C LEU A 41 0.70 -5.19 -11.43
N ASN A 42 0.31 -6.44 -11.22
CA ASN A 42 -0.45 -7.26 -12.18
C ASN A 42 -1.80 -7.72 -11.60
N PRO A 43 -2.73 -6.78 -11.30
CA PRO A 43 -4.06 -7.13 -10.82
C PRO A 43 -4.89 -7.78 -11.93
N LEU A 44 -5.75 -8.73 -11.56
CA LEU A 44 -6.63 -9.46 -12.49
C LEU A 44 -8.02 -8.81 -12.62
N LYS A 45 -8.43 -8.03 -11.61
CA LYS A 45 -9.72 -7.34 -11.54
C LYS A 45 -9.54 -5.97 -10.93
N SER A 46 -10.59 -5.16 -10.99
CA SER A 46 -10.65 -3.88 -10.27
C SER A 46 -11.99 -3.69 -9.58
N VAL A 47 -11.98 -2.97 -8.47
CA VAL A 47 -13.18 -2.53 -7.75
C VAL A 47 -13.04 -1.05 -7.42
N SER A 48 -14.16 -0.33 -7.44
CA SER A 48 -14.23 1.06 -7.00
C SER A 48 -14.97 1.15 -5.68
N ILE A 49 -14.41 1.88 -4.72
CA ILE A 49 -14.97 2.07 -3.38
C ILE A 49 -15.04 3.58 -3.13
N ALA A 50 -16.21 4.06 -2.73
CA ALA A 50 -16.37 5.42 -2.23
C ALA A 50 -16.02 5.45 -0.73
N MET A 51 -15.08 6.31 -0.35
CA MET A 51 -14.73 6.59 1.04
C MET A 51 -15.24 7.98 1.41
N VAL A 52 -16.25 8.02 2.28
CA VAL A 52 -16.83 9.26 2.81
C VAL A 52 -16.23 9.56 4.17
N GLY A 53 -15.80 10.79 4.39
CA GLY A 53 -15.20 11.20 5.66
C GLY A 53 -14.86 12.68 5.67
N LYS A 54 -14.30 13.15 6.79
CA LYS A 54 -14.05 14.56 7.05
C LYS A 54 -12.60 14.93 6.73
N TYR A 55 -12.38 16.08 6.12
CA TYR A 55 -11.04 16.58 5.75
C TYR A 55 -10.35 15.72 4.68
N MET A 56 -11.03 15.50 3.54
CA MET A 56 -10.48 14.68 2.46
C MET A 56 -9.28 15.29 1.74
N GLU A 57 -8.96 16.56 2.01
CA GLU A 57 -7.72 17.21 1.56
C GLU A 57 -6.46 16.68 2.28
N LEU A 58 -6.61 16.04 3.45
CA LEU A 58 -5.51 15.42 4.20
C LEU A 58 -5.64 13.89 4.24
N LEU A 59 -5.38 13.25 3.09
CA LEU A 59 -5.47 11.80 2.93
C LEU A 59 -4.54 11.01 3.89
N ASP A 60 -3.50 11.65 4.43
CA ASP A 60 -2.60 11.06 5.41
C ASP A 60 -3.31 10.69 6.72
N ALA A 61 -4.39 11.40 7.09
CA ALA A 61 -5.23 11.04 8.23
C ALA A 61 -5.85 9.63 8.08
N TYR A 62 -6.00 9.17 6.84
CA TYR A 62 -6.56 7.88 6.47
C TYR A 62 -5.51 6.88 5.98
N LYS A 63 -4.21 7.16 6.20
CA LYS A 63 -3.12 6.35 5.66
C LYS A 63 -3.26 4.86 5.97
N SER A 64 -3.47 4.50 7.22
CA SER A 64 -3.62 3.10 7.63
C SER A 64 -4.83 2.41 7.00
N LEU A 65 -5.95 3.13 6.84
CA LEU A 65 -7.16 2.61 6.21
C LEU A 65 -6.93 2.37 4.71
N ASN A 66 -6.30 3.33 4.04
CA ASN A 66 -5.94 3.22 2.63
C ASN A 66 -4.98 2.04 2.37
N GLU A 67 -3.97 1.86 3.21
CA GLU A 67 -3.05 0.71 3.10
C GLU A 67 -3.78 -0.62 3.36
N ALA A 68 -4.71 -0.67 4.32
CA ALA A 68 -5.51 -1.88 4.57
C ALA A 68 -6.35 -2.29 3.35
N LEU A 69 -6.99 -1.32 2.68
CA LEU A 69 -7.72 -1.56 1.43
C LEU A 69 -6.80 -2.05 0.31
N ILE A 70 -5.61 -1.46 0.18
CA ILE A 70 -4.60 -1.90 -0.80
C ILE A 70 -4.16 -3.33 -0.50
N HIS A 71 -3.91 -3.69 0.77
CA HIS A 71 -3.48 -5.03 1.17
C HIS A 71 -4.56 -6.08 0.87
N ALA A 72 -5.83 -5.76 1.14
CA ALA A 72 -6.95 -6.62 0.77
C ALA A 72 -7.02 -6.82 -0.75
N GLY A 73 -6.80 -5.75 -1.53
CA GLY A 73 -6.69 -5.82 -2.98
C GLY A 73 -5.55 -6.73 -3.45
N ILE A 74 -4.36 -6.57 -2.88
CA ILE A 74 -3.18 -7.39 -3.20
C ILE A 74 -3.48 -8.88 -2.94
N GLN A 75 -4.07 -9.21 -1.80
CA GLN A 75 -4.42 -10.60 -1.46
C GLN A 75 -5.35 -11.24 -2.51
N GLY A 76 -6.30 -10.47 -3.04
CA GLY A 76 -7.24 -10.92 -4.08
C GLY A 76 -6.76 -10.74 -5.53
N ARG A 77 -5.57 -10.18 -5.76
CA ARG A 77 -5.14 -9.64 -7.08
C ARG A 77 -6.18 -8.68 -7.69
N ILE A 78 -6.74 -7.79 -6.87
CA ILE A 78 -7.74 -6.79 -7.25
C ILE A 78 -7.13 -5.40 -7.08
N LYS A 79 -7.21 -4.57 -8.11
CA LYS A 79 -6.93 -3.14 -8.00
C LYS A 79 -8.09 -2.45 -7.29
N VAL A 80 -7.85 -1.94 -6.10
CA VAL A 80 -8.81 -1.11 -5.36
C VAL A 80 -8.63 0.35 -5.79
N ASN A 81 -9.65 0.93 -6.39
CA ASN A 81 -9.72 2.36 -6.68
C ASN A 81 -10.58 3.02 -5.60
N VAL A 82 -10.03 3.98 -4.87
CA VAL A 82 -10.76 4.69 -3.81
C VAL A 82 -11.14 6.06 -4.33
N ASP A 83 -12.44 6.35 -4.36
CA ASP A 83 -12.97 7.69 -4.58
C ASP A 83 -13.22 8.35 -3.22
N TYR A 84 -12.52 9.45 -2.96
CA TYR A 84 -12.61 10.16 -1.69
C TYR A 84 -13.67 11.26 -1.79
N ILE A 85 -14.63 11.22 -0.88
CA ILE A 85 -15.77 12.15 -0.85
C ILE A 85 -15.76 12.88 0.47
N ASP A 86 -15.71 14.22 0.41
CA ASP A 86 -15.81 15.02 1.62
C ASP A 86 -17.23 14.95 2.17
N SER A 87 -17.36 14.53 3.41
CA SER A 87 -18.64 14.49 4.13
C SER A 87 -19.30 15.86 4.24
N GLU A 88 -18.52 16.95 4.32
CA GLU A 88 -19.06 18.31 4.42
C GLU A 88 -19.70 18.76 3.10
N ASP A 89 -19.22 18.24 1.96
CA ASP A 89 -19.85 18.51 0.65
C ASP A 89 -21.22 17.85 0.55
N ILE A 90 -21.37 16.63 1.06
CA ILE A 90 -22.65 15.91 1.09
C ILE A 90 -23.64 16.64 2.02
N GLU A 91 -23.17 17.14 3.16
CA GLU A 91 -24.02 17.90 4.09
C GLU A 91 -24.55 19.19 3.45
N ARG A 92 -23.71 19.90 2.68
CA ARG A 92 -24.08 21.19 2.07
C ARG A 92 -24.89 21.06 0.78
N HIS A 93 -24.58 20.07 -0.05
CA HIS A 93 -25.10 19.97 -1.41
C HIS A 93 -26.05 18.78 -1.60
N GLY A 94 -26.20 17.91 -0.60
CA GLY A 94 -27.00 16.69 -0.68
C GLY A 94 -26.25 15.53 -1.33
N THR A 95 -26.96 14.42 -1.53
CA THR A 95 -26.39 13.15 -2.03
C THR A 95 -26.37 13.04 -3.56
N GLU A 96 -26.88 14.06 -4.27
CA GLU A 96 -26.92 14.08 -5.72
C GLU A 96 -25.57 14.58 -6.23
N ARG A 97 -24.73 13.64 -6.68
CA ARG A 97 -23.43 13.87 -7.28
C ARG A 97 -23.40 13.35 -8.71
#